data_AF-A0A846XG99-F1
#
_entry.id   AF-A0A846XG99-F1
#
_cell.length_a   1.000
_cell.length_b   1.000
_cell.length_c   1.000
_cell.angle_alpha   90.00
_cell.angle_beta   90.00
_cell.angle_gamma   90.00
#
_symmetry.space_group_name_H-M   'P 1'
#
loop_
_entity.id
_entity.type
_entity.pdbx_description
1 polymer ?
#
loop_
_entity_poly.entity_id
_entity_poly.type
_entity_poly.pdbx_seq_one_letter_code
_entity_poly.pdbx_strand_id
1 'polypeptide(L)'
;MAGYESQAQPRWRGTGHRRFPLAAAVDGHWWVLRLNPFPDHSLWTLFVDGAARYDLDDAPPSWGVLAPASAPLLDPWTADTLLAPLRGFTVYGSEAGKPCDDPFCCG
;
A
#
# COMPACT_ATOMS: atom_id res chain seq x y z
N MET A 1 17.66 3.62 2.37
CA MET A 1 17.20 2.90 1.17
C MET A 1 16.87 1.47 1.52
N ALA A 2 15.69 1.07 1.06
CA ALA A 2 15.07 -0.25 1.09
C ALA A 2 15.84 -1.25 0.22
N GLY A 3 17.06 -1.62 0.64
CA GLY A 3 17.96 -2.41 -0.21
C GLY A 3 17.40 -3.77 -0.60
N TYR A 4 16.70 -4.42 0.33
CA TYR A 4 16.05 -5.71 0.08
C TYR A 4 14.74 -5.54 -0.69
N GLU A 5 13.90 -4.57 -0.30
CA GLU A 5 12.58 -4.48 -0.91
C GLU A 5 12.64 -4.01 -2.36
N SER A 6 13.58 -3.12 -2.70
CA SER A 6 13.79 -2.63 -4.06
C SER A 6 14.38 -3.65 -5.03
N GLN A 7 14.80 -4.83 -4.53
CA GLN A 7 15.29 -5.95 -5.34
C GLN A 7 14.30 -7.11 -5.41
N ALA A 8 13.26 -7.10 -4.57
CA ALA A 8 12.21 -8.11 -4.58
C ALA A 8 11.41 -8.07 -5.90
N GLN A 9 10.78 -9.20 -6.23
CA GLN A 9 9.91 -9.35 -7.40
C GLN A 9 8.48 -9.71 -6.95
N PRO A 10 7.78 -8.79 -6.27
CA PRO A 10 6.42 -9.01 -5.79
C PRO A 10 5.48 -9.38 -6.95
N ARG A 11 4.69 -10.44 -6.75
CA ARG A 11 3.59 -10.79 -7.65
C ARG A 11 2.32 -10.08 -7.20
N TRP A 12 2.14 -8.85 -7.66
CA TRP A 12 1.01 -8.01 -7.28
C TRP A 12 -0.34 -8.61 -7.65
N ARG A 13 -1.26 -8.53 -6.70
CA ARG A 13 -2.66 -8.96 -6.81
C ARG A 13 -3.56 -7.81 -6.39
N GLY A 14 -4.70 -7.68 -7.04
CA GLY A 14 -5.69 -6.66 -6.69
C GLY A 14 -6.43 -7.05 -5.40
N THR A 15 -6.64 -6.08 -4.50
CA THR A 15 -7.40 -6.31 -3.26
C THR A 15 -8.90 -6.02 -3.40
N GLY A 16 -9.28 -5.29 -4.47
CA GLY A 16 -10.62 -4.74 -4.62
C GLY A 16 -10.87 -3.44 -3.81
N HIS A 17 -9.92 -2.98 -3.01
CA HIS A 17 -10.04 -1.77 -2.20
C HIS A 17 -9.40 -0.55 -2.87
N ARG A 18 -10.15 0.55 -3.00
CA ARG A 18 -9.68 1.75 -3.74
C ARG A 18 -8.44 2.40 -3.14
N ARG A 19 -8.33 2.48 -1.81
CA ARG A 19 -7.16 3.06 -1.13
C ARG A 19 -5.99 2.10 -1.04
N PHE A 20 -6.23 0.79 -1.03
CA PHE A 20 -5.18 -0.22 -0.84
C PHE A 20 -5.17 -1.20 -2.01
N PRO A 21 -4.96 -0.73 -3.25
CA PRO A 21 -5.36 -1.47 -4.43
C PRO A 21 -4.58 -2.77 -4.69
N LEU A 22 -3.33 -2.84 -4.22
CA LEU A 22 -2.42 -3.95 -4.53
C LEU A 22 -1.85 -4.56 -3.26
N ALA A 23 -1.72 -5.89 -3.28
CA ALA A 23 -1.01 -6.65 -2.28
C ALA A 23 -0.17 -7.76 -2.91
N ALA A 24 0.91 -8.17 -2.24
CA ALA A 24 1.77 -9.27 -2.67
C ALA A 24 2.35 -9.99 -1.45
N ALA A 25 2.52 -11.31 -1.55
CA ALA A 25 3.32 -12.06 -0.60
C ALA A 25 4.78 -12.06 -1.08
N VAL A 26 5.70 -11.58 -0.25
CA VAL A 26 7.14 -11.51 -0.51
C VAL A 26 7.87 -12.14 0.67
N ASP A 27 8.55 -13.27 0.44
CA ASP A 27 9.34 -13.99 1.43
C ASP A 27 8.64 -14.21 2.79
N GLY A 28 7.36 -14.56 2.76
CA GLY A 28 6.56 -14.83 3.96
C GLY A 28 5.89 -13.60 4.59
N HIS A 29 6.15 -12.40 4.06
CA HIS A 29 5.55 -11.15 4.52
C HIS A 29 4.50 -10.65 3.52
N TRP A 30 3.43 -10.07 4.04
CA TRP A 30 2.41 -9.43 3.21
C TRP A 30 2.72 -7.97 3.01
N TRP A 31 2.88 -7.60 1.74
CA TRP A 31 3.06 -6.24 1.31
C TRP A 31 1.76 -5.70 0.78
N VAL A 32 1.41 -4.47 1.17
CA VAL A 32 0.22 -3.77 0.69
C VAL A 32 0.63 -2.37 0.25
N LEU A 33 0.14 -1.95 -0.90
CA LEU A 33 0.32 -0.59 -1.39
C LEU A 33 -0.92 0.23 -1.12
N ARG A 34 -0.74 1.40 -0.49
CA ARG A 34 -1.76 2.44 -0.44
C ARG A 34 -1.54 3.44 -1.56
N LEU A 35 -2.61 3.81 -2.26
CA LEU A 35 -2.61 4.91 -3.22
C LEU A 35 -2.91 6.24 -2.50
N ASN A 36 -1.98 7.17 -2.59
CA ASN A 36 -2.05 8.47 -1.91
C ASN A 36 -2.62 9.56 -2.81
N PRO A 37 -3.06 10.69 -2.24
CA PRO A 37 -3.35 11.92 -2.99
C PRO A 37 -2.05 12.47 -3.60
N PHE A 38 -1.87 12.25 -4.89
CA PHE A 38 -0.76 12.80 -5.68
C PHE A 38 -1.24 14.04 -6.46
N PRO A 39 -0.43 15.11 -6.63
CA PRO A 39 1.00 15.21 -6.33
C PRO A 39 1.36 15.74 -4.93
N ASP A 40 0.38 16.03 -4.08
CA ASP A 40 0.63 16.61 -2.75
C ASP A 40 1.44 15.67 -1.84
N HIS A 41 1.30 14.36 -2.07
CA HIS A 41 2.08 13.31 -1.41
C HIS A 41 2.65 12.32 -2.44
N SER A 42 3.68 11.60 -2.04
CA SER A 42 4.23 10.50 -2.83
C SER A 42 3.15 9.50 -3.19
N LEU A 43 3.15 9.02 -4.44
CA LEU A 43 2.02 8.29 -5.03
C LEU A 43 1.62 7.03 -4.24
N TRP A 44 2.60 6.34 -3.67
CA TRP A 44 2.39 5.09 -2.94
C TRP A 44 2.98 5.15 -1.52
N THR A 45 2.35 4.42 -0.61
CA THR A 45 2.96 4.02 0.67
C THR A 45 3.02 2.50 0.71
N LEU A 46 4.20 1.93 1.01
CA LEU A 46 4.36 0.51 1.25
C LEU A 46 4.06 0.19 2.72
N PHE A 47 3.18 -0.78 2.95
CA PHE A 47 2.97 -1.44 4.23
C PHE A 47 3.51 -2.86 4.18
N VAL A 48 4.17 -3.31 5.24
CA VAL A 48 4.62 -4.69 5.43
C VAL A 48 4.00 -5.21 6.73
N ASP A 49 3.21 -6.28 6.63
CA ASP A 49 2.47 -6.89 7.75
C ASP A 49 1.66 -5.90 8.59
N GLY A 50 1.04 -4.93 7.92
CA GLY A 50 0.21 -3.91 8.56
C GLY A 50 0.96 -2.67 9.05
N ALA A 51 2.30 -2.67 9.01
CA ALA A 51 3.12 -1.52 9.42
C ALA A 51 3.56 -0.69 8.21
N ALA A 52 3.39 0.63 8.28
CA ALA A 52 3.90 1.55 7.27
C ALA A 52 5.43 1.50 7.23
N ARG A 53 6.01 1.34 6.04
CA ARG A 53 7.45 1.20 5.86
C ARG A 53 8.08 2.47 5.28
N TYR A 54 7.61 2.93 4.13
CA TYR A 54 8.06 4.16 3.47
C TYR A 54 7.16 4.51 2.29
N ASP A 55 7.26 5.77 1.86
CA ASP A 55 6.58 6.30 0.69
C ASP A 55 7.43 6.16 -0.58
N LEU A 56 6.75 6.16 -1.73
CA LEU A 56 7.32 5.94 -3.06
C LEU A 56 6.58 6.82 -4.07
N ASP A 57 7.32 7.66 -4.79
CA ASP A 57 6.78 8.33 -5.98
C ASP A 57 6.64 7.32 -7.14
N ASP A 58 7.66 6.48 -7.30
CA ASP A 58 7.74 5.44 -8.31
C ASP A 58 8.09 4.08 -7.68
N ALA A 59 7.58 3.01 -8.30
CA ALA A 59 7.92 1.66 -7.91
C ALA A 59 9.35 1.27 -8.38
N PRO A 60 10.10 0.50 -7.58
CA PRO A 60 11.33 -0.12 -8.05
C PRO A 60 11.12 -0.91 -9.34
N PRO A 61 12.03 -0.87 -10.32
CA PRO A 61 11.87 -1.59 -11.59
C PRO A 61 11.62 -3.09 -11.43
N SER A 62 12.18 -3.72 -10.39
CA SER A 62 12.01 -5.15 -10.10
C SER A 62 10.58 -5.52 -9.70
N TRP A 63 9.75 -4.55 -9.31
CA TRP A 63 8.34 -4.77 -8.96
C TRP A 63 7.44 -4.91 -10.20
N GLY A 64 7.98 -4.61 -11.38
CA GLY A 64 7.23 -4.57 -12.63
C GLY A 64 6.20 -3.44 -12.65
N VAL A 65 5.21 -3.56 -13.53
CA VAL A 65 4.18 -2.54 -13.71
C VAL A 65 3.12 -2.66 -12.60
N LEU A 66 2.97 -1.60 -11.80
CA LEU A 66 1.86 -1.47 -10.86
C LEU A 66 0.58 -1.09 -11.63
N ALA A 67 -0.24 -2.08 -11.97
CA ALA A 67 -1.50 -1.87 -12.67
C ALA A 67 -2.70 -2.38 -11.84
N PRO A 68 -3.16 -1.63 -10.82
CA PRO A 68 -4.33 -1.97 -10.00
C PRO A 68 -5.55 -2.48 -10.78
N ALA A 69 -5.85 -1.82 -11.90
CA ALA A 69 -7.05 -2.10 -12.68
C ALA A 69 -7.01 -3.44 -13.42
N SER A 70 -5.83 -4.00 -13.68
CA SER A 70 -5.65 -5.25 -14.42
C SER A 70 -4.99 -6.36 -13.60
N ALA A 71 -4.65 -6.09 -12.33
CA ALA A 71 -4.07 -7.08 -11.44
C ALA A 71 -5.09 -8.17 -11.09
N PRO A 72 -4.72 -9.47 -11.15
CA PRO A 72 -5.60 -10.55 -10.72
C PRO A 72 -6.01 -10.38 -9.26
N LEU A 73 -7.31 -10.51 -8.97
CA LEU A 73 -7.82 -10.30 -7.61
C LEU A 73 -7.36 -11.39 -6.64
N LEU A 74 -7.13 -11.01 -5.38
CA LEU A 74 -7.15 -11.92 -4.25
C LEU A 74 -8.57 -12.42 -4.01
N ASP A 75 -8.71 -13.54 -3.30
CA ASP A 75 -10.01 -13.89 -2.78
C ASP A 75 -10.48 -12.82 -1.77
N PRO A 76 -11.78 -12.52 -1.71
CA PRO A 76 -12.29 -11.43 -0.86
C PRO A 76 -11.98 -11.60 0.62
N TRP A 77 -11.92 -12.84 1.13
CA TRP A 77 -11.67 -13.12 2.54
C TRP A 77 -10.23 -12.83 2.93
N THR A 78 -9.27 -13.26 2.10
CA THR A 78 -7.86 -12.91 2.27
C THR A 78 -7.66 -11.41 2.16
N ALA A 79 -8.29 -10.75 1.17
CA ALA A 79 -8.20 -9.29 1.05
C ALA A 79 -8.71 -8.58 2.31
N ASP A 80 -9.88 -8.95 2.85
CA ASP A 80 -10.40 -8.33 4.08
C ASP A 80 -9.47 -8.58 5.28
N THR A 81 -8.96 -9.80 5.43
CA THR A 81 -8.04 -10.16 6.52
C THR A 81 -6.75 -9.34 6.47
N LEU A 82 -6.19 -9.14 5.27
CA LEU A 82 -4.97 -8.35 5.06
C LEU A 82 -5.19 -6.86 5.29
N LEU A 83 -6.38 -6.35 4.94
CA LEU A 83 -6.70 -4.93 5.03
C LEU A 83 -7.26 -4.53 6.40
N ALA A 84 -7.75 -5.47 7.21
CA ALA A 84 -8.25 -5.21 8.56
C ALA A 84 -7.29 -4.36 9.43
N PRO A 85 -5.98 -4.69 9.56
CA PRO A 85 -5.05 -3.87 10.32
C PRO A 85 -4.77 -2.50 9.67
N LEU A 86 -5.05 -2.33 8.38
CA LEU A 86 -4.77 -1.11 7.62
C LEU A 86 -5.94 -0.13 7.57
N ARG A 87 -7.12 -0.48 8.12
CA ARG A 87 -8.32 0.37 8.07
C ARG A 87 -8.09 1.77 8.67
N GLY A 88 -7.22 1.87 9.67
CA GLY A 88 -6.80 3.14 10.27
C GLY A 88 -5.93 4.03 9.36
N PHE A 89 -5.33 3.45 8.31
CA PHE A 89 -4.41 4.14 7.39
C PHE A 89 -5.05 4.62 6.08
N THR A 90 -6.38 4.68 6.04
CA THR A 90 -7.12 5.12 4.85
C THR A 90 -6.86 6.59 4.50
N VAL A 91 -6.46 7.39 5.48
CA VAL A 91 -6.07 8.81 5.35
C VAL A 91 -4.56 8.93 5.49
N TYR A 92 -3.92 9.64 4.56
CA TYR A 92 -2.48 9.93 4.62
C TYR A 92 -2.13 10.71 5.92
N GLY A 93 -1.03 10.34 6.59
CA GLY A 93 -0.58 10.98 7.83
C GLY A 93 -1.05 10.28 9.12
N SER A 94 -2.01 9.36 9.03
CA SER A 94 -2.47 8.55 10.17
C SER A 94 -1.42 7.55 10.68
N GLU A 95 -0.36 7.28 9.90
CA GLU A 95 0.76 6.41 10.31
C GLU A 95 1.61 7.02 11.42
N ALA A 96 1.62 8.35 11.54
CA ALA A 96 2.43 9.07 12.52
C ALA A 96 1.85 9.01 13.95
N GLY A 97 0.71 8.34 14.16
CA GLY A 97 0.05 8.23 15.46
C GLY A 97 -0.51 9.55 16.00
N LYS A 98 -0.57 10.58 15.16
CA LYS A 98 -1.21 11.86 15.47
C LYS A 98 -2.54 11.93 14.71
N PRO A 99 -3.66 12.29 15.37
CA PRO A 99 -4.87 12.61 14.62
C PRO A 99 -4.52 13.69 13.60
N CYS A 100 -4.95 13.48 12.36
CA CYS A 100 -4.80 14.47 11.32
C CYS A 100 -5.75 15.62 11.67
N ASP A 101 -5.23 16.70 12.25
CA ASP A 101 -6.02 17.91 12.60
C ASP A 101 -6.19 18.84 11.40
N ASP A 102 -5.91 18.38 10.17
CA ASP A 102 -6.05 19.16 8.96
C ASP A 102 -7.46 18.99 8.35
N PRO A 103 -8.30 20.05 8.32
CA PRO A 103 -9.66 19.98 7.79
C PRO A 103 -9.73 19.69 6.28
N PHE A 104 -8.62 19.75 5.54
CA PHE A 104 -8.56 19.33 4.14
C PHE A 104 -8.36 17.80 3.98
N CYS A 105 -7.71 17.15 4.94
CA CYS A 105 -7.39 15.71 4.86
C CYS A 105 -8.50 14.81 5.43
N CYS A 106 -9.40 15.36 6.25
CA CYS A 106 -10.48 14.63 6.91
C CYS A 106 -11.88 14.83 6.30
N GLY A 107 -11.98 15.50 5.14
CA GLY A 107 -13.23 15.78 4.41
C GLY A 107 -13.63 14.69 3.41
#